data_AF-A0A1H3JE77-F1
#
_entry.id   AF-A0A1H3JE77-F1
#
_cell.length_a   1.000
_cell.length_b   1.000
_cell.length_c   1.000
_cell.angle_alpha   90.00
_cell.angle_beta   90.00
_cell.angle_gamma   90.00
#
_symmetry.space_group_name_H-M   'P 1'
#
loop_
_entity.id
_entity.type
_entity.pdbx_description
1 polymer ?
#
loop_
_entity_poly.entity_id
_entity_poly.type
_entity_poly.pdbx_seq_one_letter_code
_entity_poly.pdbx_strand_id
1 'polypeptide(L)'
;MASPARSLDDPRTHLRALGGTLLVVVLVVLLAAVFVSLGYPLLDAAGIARESALGLALRSAFQFVGFGVAGVGYLVATDQTELVTVRTPTREDAKWLAGGFVALLALYLGVTSLLSVFGIEGAESAIVQQGSDQPIYFLYLVPVTIFLVGPTEELIFRGVVQGLFRRAYGSVVAVAGASAVFAAVHVTSYSGQGLLATLATVLVLGGVLGVIYEKSRNLVVPAIVHGLFNTVQFVAVYATSTGLVSGF
;
A
#
# COMPACT_ATOMS: atom_id res chain seq x y z
N MET A 1 15.85 -0.73 -29.88
CA MET A 1 14.53 -1.17 -29.37
C MET A 1 14.32 -2.61 -29.81
N ALA A 2 14.28 -3.57 -28.88
CA ALA A 2 13.99 -4.97 -29.20
C ALA A 2 12.48 -5.12 -29.43
N SER A 3 12.09 -5.95 -30.41
CA SER A 3 10.68 -6.27 -30.71
C SER A 3 9.98 -6.87 -29.47
N PRO A 4 8.71 -6.52 -29.19
CA PRO A 4 7.92 -7.07 -28.06
C PRO A 4 7.90 -8.61 -28.00
N ALA A 5 8.05 -9.28 -29.16
CA ALA A 5 8.11 -10.74 -29.22
C ALA A 5 9.37 -11.32 -28.53
N ARG A 6 10.50 -10.60 -28.51
CA ARG A 6 11.75 -11.11 -27.94
C ARG A 6 11.79 -11.12 -26.40
N SER A 7 10.94 -10.35 -25.71
CA SER A 7 10.97 -10.30 -24.24
C SER A 7 10.14 -11.41 -23.57
N LEU A 8 9.14 -11.96 -24.27
CA LEU A 8 8.33 -13.10 -23.80
C LEU A 8 9.07 -14.44 -23.94
N ASP A 9 10.10 -14.49 -24.78
CA ASP A 9 10.87 -15.71 -25.04
C ASP A 9 12.19 -15.76 -24.25
N ASP A 10 12.49 -14.74 -23.41
CA ASP A 10 13.72 -14.69 -22.60
C ASP A 10 13.45 -15.14 -21.15
N PRO A 11 13.90 -16.36 -20.75
CA PRO A 11 13.71 -16.88 -19.40
C PRO A 11 14.31 -15.97 -18.31
N ARG A 12 15.33 -15.17 -18.65
CA ARG A 12 15.96 -14.24 -17.70
C ARG A 12 15.01 -13.12 -17.31
N THR A 13 14.14 -12.69 -18.22
CA THR A 13 13.16 -11.63 -17.97
C THR A 13 12.07 -12.11 -17.01
N HIS A 14 11.58 -13.34 -17.18
CA HIS A 14 10.63 -13.95 -16.25
C HIS A 14 11.23 -14.25 -14.88
N LEU A 15 12.46 -14.77 -14.86
CA LEU A 15 13.18 -15.04 -13.60
C LEU A 15 13.42 -13.75 -12.81
N ARG A 16 13.79 -12.66 -13.48
CA ARG A 16 13.92 -11.34 -12.85
C ARG A 16 12.59 -10.81 -12.34
N ALA A 17 11.51 -11.01 -13.09
CA ALA A 17 10.19 -10.56 -12.70
C ALA A 17 9.70 -11.28 -11.43
N LEU A 18 9.70 -12.61 -11.44
CA LEU A 18 9.23 -13.43 -10.32
C LEU A 18 10.21 -13.41 -9.14
N GLY A 19 11.50 -13.64 -9.40
CA GLY A 19 12.55 -13.65 -8.39
C GLY A 19 12.78 -12.27 -7.78
N GLY A 20 12.72 -11.20 -8.58
CA GLY A 20 12.81 -9.83 -8.07
C GLY A 20 11.62 -9.44 -7.20
N THR A 21 10.41 -9.85 -7.59
CA THR A 21 9.19 -9.65 -6.79
C THR A 21 9.29 -10.42 -5.47
N LEU A 22 9.70 -11.69 -5.49
CA LEU A 22 9.89 -12.48 -4.27
C LEU A 22 10.94 -11.83 -3.36
N LEU A 23 12.09 -11.44 -3.93
CA LEU A 23 13.17 -10.81 -3.19
C LEU A 23 12.72 -9.51 -2.53
N VAL A 24 12.05 -8.61 -3.25
CA VAL A 24 11.62 -7.33 -2.67
C VAL A 24 10.57 -7.53 -1.57
N VAL A 25 9.64 -8.49 -1.74
CA VAL A 25 8.64 -8.81 -0.69
C VAL A 25 9.33 -9.37 0.56
N VAL A 26 10.31 -10.26 0.41
CA VAL A 26 11.09 -10.77 1.54
C VAL A 26 11.88 -9.64 2.22
N LEU A 27 12.54 -8.78 1.45
CA LEU A 27 13.28 -7.62 1.98
C LEU A 27 12.37 -6.67 2.76
N VAL A 28 11.16 -6.43 2.26
CA VAL A 28 10.16 -5.59 2.91
C VAL A 28 9.79 -6.15 4.29
N VAL A 29 9.52 -7.46 4.39
CA VAL A 29 9.20 -8.11 5.68
C VAL A 29 10.40 -8.06 6.64
N LEU A 30 11.60 -8.39 6.16
CA LEU A 30 12.80 -8.42 6.99
C LEU A 30 13.18 -7.02 7.49
N LEU A 31 13.22 -6.02 6.60
CA LEU A 31 13.59 -4.67 6.98
C LEU A 31 12.51 -3.98 7.81
N ALA A 32 11.23 -4.27 7.59
CA ALA A 32 10.19 -3.85 8.52
C ALA A 32 10.46 -4.34 9.94
N ALA A 33 10.75 -5.63 10.11
CA ALA A 33 11.04 -6.22 11.41
C ALA A 33 12.31 -5.61 12.05
N VAL A 34 13.38 -5.42 11.25
CA VAL A 34 14.62 -4.78 11.71
C VAL A 34 14.36 -3.35 12.18
N PHE A 35 13.69 -2.52 11.38
CA PHE A 35 13.46 -1.13 11.74
C PHE A 35 12.51 -0.98 12.93
N VAL A 36 11.48 -1.82 13.04
CA VAL A 36 10.64 -1.87 14.25
C VAL A 36 11.47 -2.25 15.48
N SER A 37 12.35 -3.24 15.36
CA SER A 37 13.21 -3.69 16.46
C SER A 37 14.19 -2.58 16.91
N LEU A 38 14.77 -1.86 15.95
CA LEU A 38 15.62 -0.69 16.20
C LEU A 38 14.85 0.52 16.76
N GLY A 39 13.56 0.62 16.45
CA GLY A 39 12.67 1.68 16.93
C GLY A 39 12.34 1.57 18.41
N TYR A 40 12.22 0.35 18.95
CA TYR A 40 11.84 0.16 20.36
C TYR A 40 12.77 0.83 21.37
N PRO A 41 14.12 0.69 21.29
CA PRO A 41 15.02 1.43 22.16
C PRO A 41 14.88 2.96 22.07
N LEU A 42 14.54 3.48 20.88
CA LEU A 42 14.34 4.91 20.69
C LEU A 42 13.06 5.40 21.39
N LEU A 43 11.99 4.59 21.36
CA LEU A 43 10.76 4.86 22.11
C LEU A 43 11.03 4.86 23.62
N ASP A 44 11.73 3.84 24.12
CA ASP A 44 12.06 3.72 25.54
C ASP A 44 12.92 4.90 26.00
N ALA A 45 13.94 5.27 25.22
CA ALA A 45 14.82 6.41 25.50
C ALA A 45 14.06 7.75 25.50
N ALA A 46 13.02 7.87 24.67
CA ALA A 46 12.14 9.03 24.63
C ALA A 46 11.03 9.01 25.71
N GLY A 47 10.96 7.95 26.53
CA GLY A 47 9.90 7.78 27.53
C GLY A 47 8.50 7.54 26.93
N ILE A 48 8.42 7.09 25.68
CA ILE A 48 7.17 6.81 24.98
C ILE A 48 6.78 5.36 25.24
N ALA A 49 5.65 5.13 25.91
CA ALA A 49 5.13 3.78 26.11
C ALA A 49 4.81 3.12 24.77
N ARG A 50 5.33 1.91 24.53
CA ARG A 50 5.20 1.18 23.25
C ARG A 50 3.75 0.93 22.84
N GLU A 51 2.88 0.67 23.82
CA GLU A 51 1.44 0.42 23.63
C GLU A 51 0.57 1.68 23.68
N SER A 52 1.17 2.87 23.86
CA SER A 52 0.43 4.12 23.72
C SER A 52 0.08 4.36 22.25
N ALA A 53 -0.99 5.12 21.97
CA ALA A 53 -1.35 5.52 20.62
C ALA A 53 -0.16 6.08 19.81
N LEU A 54 0.68 6.92 20.43
CA LEU A 54 1.87 7.47 19.79
C LEU A 54 2.93 6.39 19.55
N GLY A 55 3.22 5.54 20.53
CA GLY A 55 4.17 4.43 20.39
C GLY A 55 3.78 3.47 19.27
N LEU A 56 2.50 3.15 19.16
CA LEU A 56 1.93 2.32 18.11
C LEU A 56 2.03 2.97 16.72
N ALA A 57 1.75 4.27 16.61
CA ALA A 57 1.90 5.01 15.35
C ALA A 57 3.37 5.11 14.92
N LEU A 58 4.30 5.33 15.87
CA LEU A 58 5.73 5.34 15.60
C LEU A 58 6.26 3.96 15.22
N ARG A 59 5.74 2.87 15.83
CA ARG A 59 6.03 1.50 15.41
C ARG A 59 5.67 1.29 13.94
N SER A 60 4.47 1.73 13.53
CA SER A 60 4.06 1.72 12.12
C SER A 60 5.00 2.57 11.25
N ALA A 61 5.38 3.76 11.71
CA ALA A 61 6.34 4.60 11.00
C ALA A 61 7.68 3.89 10.77
N PHE A 62 8.26 3.25 11.80
CA PHE A 62 9.50 2.49 11.66
C PHE A 62 9.37 1.34 10.66
N GLN A 63 8.26 0.59 10.71
CA GLN A 63 7.96 -0.45 9.72
C GLN A 63 8.03 0.09 8.29
N PHE A 64 7.35 1.21 8.01
CA PHE A 64 7.30 1.77 6.66
C PHE A 64 8.60 2.48 6.25
N VAL A 65 9.40 2.98 7.20
CA VAL A 65 10.80 3.35 6.91
C VAL A 65 11.57 2.13 6.40
N GLY A 66 11.40 0.97 7.05
CA GLY A 66 11.96 -0.31 6.59
C GLY A 66 11.50 -0.69 5.17
N PHE A 67 10.22 -0.48 4.84
CA PHE A 67 9.70 -0.67 3.47
C PHE A 67 10.40 0.25 2.47
N GLY A 68 10.54 1.53 2.80
CA GLY A 68 11.24 2.51 1.97
C GLY A 68 12.69 2.11 1.70
N VAL A 69 13.42 1.69 2.74
CA VAL A 69 14.79 1.19 2.61
C VAL A 69 14.85 -0.09 1.78
N ALA A 70 13.90 -1.01 1.92
CA ALA A 70 13.82 -2.21 1.08
C ALA A 70 13.62 -1.87 -0.41
N GLY A 71 12.68 -0.98 -0.72
CA GLY A 71 12.37 -0.58 -2.09
C GLY A 71 13.50 0.17 -2.76
N VAL A 72 14.01 1.22 -2.10
CA VAL A 72 15.16 2.00 -2.61
C VAL A 72 16.41 1.14 -2.69
N GLY A 73 16.68 0.34 -1.65
CA GLY A 73 17.82 -0.57 -1.60
C GLY A 73 17.79 -1.60 -2.73
N TYR A 74 16.63 -2.21 -3.00
CA TYR A 74 16.46 -3.13 -4.14
C TYR A 74 16.77 -2.43 -5.48
N LEU A 75 16.21 -1.24 -5.71
CA LEU A 75 16.40 -0.50 -6.96
C LEU A 75 17.85 -0.10 -7.19
N VAL A 76 18.53 0.37 -6.15
CA VAL A 76 19.94 0.78 -6.23
C VAL A 76 20.86 -0.43 -6.35
N ALA A 77 20.68 -1.47 -5.54
CA ALA A 77 21.54 -2.65 -5.55
C ALA A 77 21.40 -3.50 -6.82
N THR A 78 20.27 -3.40 -7.53
CA THR A 78 20.03 -4.12 -8.79
C THR A 78 20.18 -3.25 -10.04
N ASP A 79 20.55 -1.98 -9.89
CA ASP A 79 20.64 -0.99 -10.98
C ASP A 79 19.34 -0.92 -11.82
N GLN A 80 18.21 -0.77 -11.13
CA GLN A 80 16.87 -0.76 -11.72
C GLN A 80 16.06 0.51 -11.37
N THR A 81 16.74 1.61 -11.06
CA THR A 81 16.09 2.88 -10.68
C THR A 81 15.13 3.41 -11.75
N GLU A 82 15.35 3.07 -13.02
CA GLU A 82 14.53 3.40 -14.17
C GLU A 82 13.18 2.65 -14.23
N LEU A 83 12.93 1.71 -13.32
CA LEU A 83 11.59 1.15 -13.09
C LEU A 83 10.61 2.19 -12.55
N VAL A 84 11.12 3.18 -11.83
CA VAL A 84 10.32 4.11 -11.03
C VAL A 84 10.48 5.54 -11.55
N THR A 85 9.39 6.11 -12.03
CA THR A 85 9.37 7.53 -12.41
C THR A 85 8.85 8.37 -11.25
N VAL A 86 9.70 9.24 -10.71
CA VAL A 86 9.33 10.23 -9.69
C VAL A 86 9.47 11.62 -10.28
N ARG A 87 8.38 12.39 -10.29
CA ARG A 87 8.38 13.79 -10.72
C ARG A 87 7.33 14.58 -9.95
N THR A 88 7.52 15.89 -9.85
CA THR A 88 6.50 16.78 -9.30
C THR A 88 5.21 16.67 -10.14
N PRO A 89 4.03 16.49 -9.51
CA PRO A 89 2.76 16.44 -10.23
C PRO A 89 2.53 17.71 -11.06
N THR A 90 2.03 17.55 -12.27
CA THR A 90 1.67 18.65 -13.18
C THR A 90 0.15 18.87 -13.19
N ARG A 91 -0.32 19.90 -13.89
CA ARG A 91 -1.76 20.12 -14.10
C ARG A 91 -2.44 18.94 -14.79
N GLU A 92 -1.72 18.19 -15.63
CA GLU A 92 -2.28 17.01 -16.26
C GLU A 92 -2.54 15.89 -15.23
N ASP A 93 -1.71 15.79 -14.19
CA ASP A 93 -1.90 14.80 -13.13
C ASP A 93 -3.08 15.11 -12.22
N ALA A 94 -3.59 16.35 -12.22
CA ALA A 94 -4.73 16.73 -11.39
C ALA A 94 -5.97 15.88 -11.67
N LYS A 95 -6.19 15.45 -12.93
CA LYS A 95 -7.29 14.55 -13.29
C LYS A 95 -7.12 13.16 -12.66
N TRP A 96 -5.88 12.68 -12.54
CA TRP A 96 -5.56 11.40 -11.94
C TRP A 96 -5.57 11.45 -10.42
N LEU A 97 -5.17 12.58 -9.82
CA LEU A 97 -5.29 12.82 -8.39
C LEU A 97 -6.76 12.86 -7.97
N ALA A 98 -7.55 13.76 -8.54
CA ALA A 98 -8.95 13.93 -8.17
C ALA A 98 -9.82 12.75 -8.62
N GLY A 99 -9.72 12.36 -9.89
CA GLY A 99 -10.48 11.26 -10.44
C GLY A 99 -10.10 9.91 -9.82
N GLY A 100 -8.81 9.67 -9.57
CA GLY A 100 -8.33 8.46 -8.90
C GLY A 100 -8.78 8.36 -7.46
N PHE A 101 -8.72 9.46 -6.70
CA PHE A 101 -9.23 9.52 -5.33
C PHE A 101 -10.74 9.27 -5.26
N VAL A 102 -11.53 9.95 -6.10
CA VAL A 102 -12.98 9.73 -6.17
C VAL A 102 -13.30 8.30 -6.61
N ALA A 103 -12.56 7.76 -7.59
CA ALA A 103 -12.76 6.39 -8.05
C ALA A 103 -12.47 5.36 -6.95
N LEU A 104 -11.39 5.52 -6.18
CA LEU A 104 -11.10 4.63 -5.04
C LEU A 104 -12.20 4.69 -3.99
N LEU A 105 -12.65 5.90 -3.62
CA LEU A 105 -13.70 6.06 -2.61
C LEU A 105 -15.03 5.47 -3.09
N ALA A 106 -15.45 5.80 -4.31
CA ALA A 106 -16.68 5.28 -4.89
C ALA A 106 -16.65 3.76 -5.06
N LEU A 107 -15.51 3.21 -5.47
CA LEU A 107 -15.32 1.77 -5.60
C LEU A 107 -15.36 1.08 -4.24
N TYR A 108 -14.66 1.62 -3.24
CA TYR A 108 -14.69 1.11 -1.87
C TYR A 108 -16.12 1.06 -1.35
N LEU A 109 -16.83 2.19 -1.37
CA LEU A 109 -18.22 2.29 -0.92
C LEU A 109 -19.13 1.34 -1.71
N GLY A 110 -19.00 1.30 -3.03
CA GLY A 110 -19.80 0.44 -3.90
C GLY A 110 -19.59 -1.05 -3.60
N VAL A 111 -18.33 -1.48 -3.41
CA VAL A 111 -18.02 -2.87 -3.07
C VAL A 111 -18.53 -3.21 -1.66
N THR A 112 -18.32 -2.35 -0.66
CA THR A 112 -18.82 -2.60 0.69
C THR A 112 -20.34 -2.63 0.75
N SER A 113 -21.04 -1.75 0.03
CA SER A 113 -22.50 -1.78 -0.08
C SER A 113 -23.00 -3.04 -0.78
N LEU A 114 -22.32 -3.47 -1.85
CA LEU A 114 -22.67 -4.70 -2.56
C LEU A 114 -22.52 -5.93 -1.65
N LEU A 115 -21.41 -6.04 -0.93
CA LEU A 115 -21.17 -7.13 0.02
C LEU A 115 -22.24 -7.16 1.12
N SER A 116 -22.61 -5.99 1.64
CA SER A 116 -23.67 -5.85 2.65
C SER A 116 -25.05 -6.33 2.16
N VAL A 117 -25.40 -6.11 0.89
CA VAL A 117 -26.64 -6.66 0.27
C VAL A 117 -26.68 -8.20 0.34
N PHE A 118 -25.53 -8.85 0.25
CA PHE A 118 -25.41 -10.31 0.36
C PHE A 118 -25.18 -10.81 1.79
N GLY A 119 -25.23 -9.92 2.79
CA GLY A 119 -24.94 -10.26 4.19
C GLY A 119 -23.48 -10.64 4.43
N ILE A 120 -22.56 -10.21 3.56
CA ILE A 120 -21.13 -10.44 3.70
C ILE A 120 -20.52 -9.26 4.45
N GLU A 121 -20.09 -9.50 5.68
CA GLU A 121 -19.35 -8.52 6.47
C GLU A 121 -17.86 -8.51 6.10
N GLY A 122 -17.23 -7.35 6.26
CA GLY A 122 -15.79 -7.21 6.07
C GLY A 122 -15.01 -7.94 7.16
N ALA A 123 -13.77 -8.32 6.84
CA ALA A 123 -12.84 -8.87 7.81
C ALA A 123 -12.50 -7.87 8.92
N GLU A 124 -12.15 -8.39 10.09
CA GLU A 124 -11.65 -7.59 11.20
C GLU A 124 -10.26 -7.05 10.86
N SER A 125 -10.03 -5.75 11.03
CA SER A 125 -8.72 -5.14 10.75
C SER A 125 -7.85 -5.11 12.00
N ALA A 126 -6.61 -5.58 11.89
CA ALA A 126 -5.62 -5.51 12.96
C ALA A 126 -5.35 -4.05 13.40
N ILE A 127 -5.38 -3.09 12.47
CA ILE A 127 -5.21 -1.67 12.77
C ILE A 127 -6.38 -1.14 13.59
N VAL A 128 -7.62 -1.52 13.24
CA VAL A 128 -8.82 -1.08 13.97
C VAL A 128 -8.84 -1.70 15.36
N GLN A 129 -8.52 -2.99 15.50
CA GLN A 129 -8.40 -3.67 16.80
C GLN A 129 -7.35 -2.99 17.70
N GLN A 130 -6.19 -2.64 17.14
CA GLN A 130 -5.13 -1.97 17.88
C GLN A 130 -5.54 -0.56 18.36
N GLY A 131 -6.43 0.11 17.64
CA GLY A 131 -6.92 1.46 17.95
C GLY A 131 -8.21 1.52 18.76
N SER A 132 -8.88 0.38 19.02
CA SER A 132 -10.21 0.35 19.65
C SER A 132 -10.24 1.06 21.00
N ASP A 133 -9.18 0.88 21.78
CA ASP A 133 -9.09 1.38 23.15
C ASP A 133 -8.50 2.81 23.21
N GLN A 134 -7.86 3.26 22.13
CA GLN A 134 -7.18 4.55 22.06
C GLN A 134 -7.43 5.21 20.69
N PRO A 135 -8.64 5.74 20.41
CA PRO A 135 -9.01 6.21 19.07
C PRO A 135 -8.07 7.28 18.48
N ILE A 136 -7.43 8.09 19.34
CA ILE A 136 -6.43 9.09 18.91
C ILE A 136 -5.28 8.49 18.07
N TYR A 137 -5.02 7.19 18.19
CA TYR A 137 -4.11 6.43 17.34
C TYR A 137 -4.42 6.62 15.84
N PHE A 138 -5.69 6.61 15.44
CA PHE A 138 -6.08 6.79 14.05
C PHE A 138 -5.69 8.17 13.50
N LEU A 139 -5.72 9.22 14.33
CA LEU A 139 -5.26 10.55 13.92
C LEU A 139 -3.74 10.60 13.76
N TYR A 140 -2.97 9.87 14.59
CA TYR A 140 -1.53 9.74 14.40
C TYR A 140 -1.14 8.92 13.17
N LEU A 141 -2.02 8.02 12.70
CA LEU A 141 -1.80 7.31 11.44
C LEU A 141 -1.97 8.19 10.20
N VAL A 142 -2.63 9.34 10.28
CA VAL A 142 -2.79 10.28 9.15
C VAL A 142 -1.44 10.76 8.59
N PRO A 143 -0.54 11.38 9.38
CA PRO A 143 0.78 11.73 8.87
C PRO A 143 1.58 10.50 8.45
N VAL A 144 1.48 9.38 9.20
CA VAL A 144 2.19 8.13 8.85
C VAL A 144 1.75 7.63 7.47
N THR A 145 0.46 7.68 7.14
CA THR A 145 -0.03 7.16 5.87
C THR A 145 0.27 8.05 4.67
N ILE A 146 0.20 9.37 4.87
CA ILE A 146 0.52 10.35 3.82
C ILE A 146 2.01 10.30 3.48
N PHE A 147 2.88 10.23 4.49
CA PHE A 147 4.33 10.37 4.28
C PHE A 147 5.08 9.05 4.14
N LEU A 148 4.55 7.95 4.70
CA LEU A 148 5.26 6.67 4.73
C LEU A 148 4.45 5.56 4.04
N VAL A 149 3.23 5.24 4.48
CA VAL A 149 2.47 4.09 3.93
C VAL A 149 2.25 4.25 2.42
N GLY A 150 1.56 5.32 2.01
CA GLY A 150 1.27 5.57 0.59
C GLY A 150 2.55 5.58 -0.27
N PRO A 151 3.55 6.43 0.04
CA PRO A 151 4.78 6.47 -0.74
C PRO A 151 5.55 5.16 -0.82
N THR A 152 5.72 4.47 0.31
CA THR A 152 6.58 3.27 0.36
C THR A 152 5.87 2.03 -0.18
N GLU A 153 4.58 1.84 0.07
CA GLU A 153 3.83 0.76 -0.58
C GLU A 153 3.75 0.97 -2.09
N GLU A 154 3.45 2.19 -2.56
CA GLU A 154 3.43 2.44 -4.00
C GLU A 154 4.82 2.22 -4.63
N LEU A 155 5.91 2.61 -3.95
CA LEU A 155 7.27 2.31 -4.40
C LEU A 155 7.48 0.80 -4.62
N ILE A 156 7.06 -0.03 -3.67
CA ILE A 156 7.21 -1.49 -3.77
C ILE A 156 6.30 -2.05 -4.86
N PHE A 157 4.99 -1.82 -4.78
CA PHE A 157 4.04 -2.54 -5.62
C PHE A 157 3.92 -1.95 -7.02
N ARG A 158 3.97 -0.62 -7.17
CA ARG A 158 3.79 0.06 -8.46
C ARG A 158 5.14 0.38 -9.10
N GLY A 159 6.09 0.81 -8.30
CA GLY A 159 7.47 1.02 -8.75
C GLY A 159 8.14 -0.30 -9.13
N VAL A 160 8.40 -1.16 -8.13
CA VAL A 160 9.21 -2.38 -8.31
C VAL A 160 8.39 -3.51 -8.95
N VAL A 161 7.37 -4.04 -8.27
CA VAL A 161 6.67 -5.27 -8.70
C VAL A 161 5.96 -5.07 -10.03
N GLN A 162 5.12 -4.04 -10.16
CA GLN A 162 4.46 -3.73 -11.42
C GLN A 162 5.46 -3.35 -12.52
N GLY A 163 6.53 -2.62 -12.21
CA GLY A 163 7.57 -2.29 -13.18
C GLY A 163 8.27 -3.53 -13.75
N LEU A 164 8.62 -4.50 -12.89
CA LEU A 164 9.20 -5.78 -13.26
C LEU A 164 8.25 -6.60 -14.13
N PHE A 165 6.98 -6.71 -13.73
CA PHE A 165 5.97 -7.43 -14.51
C PHE A 165 5.67 -6.74 -15.83
N ARG A 166 5.70 -5.41 -15.89
CA ARG A 166 5.48 -4.65 -17.13
C ARG A 166 6.56 -4.97 -18.17
N ARG A 167 7.82 -5.10 -17.75
CA ARG A 167 8.92 -5.50 -18.65
C ARG A 167 8.74 -6.92 -19.19
N ALA A 168 8.23 -7.83 -18.37
CA ALA A 168 8.09 -9.23 -18.72
C ALA A 168 6.81 -9.55 -19.50
N TYR A 169 5.69 -8.92 -19.15
CA TYR A 169 4.35 -9.38 -19.54
C TYR A 169 3.43 -8.24 -20.05
N GLY A 170 3.91 -6.99 -20.07
CA GLY A 170 3.12 -5.83 -20.46
C GLY A 170 2.20 -5.28 -19.36
N SER A 171 1.58 -4.12 -19.62
CA SER A 171 0.90 -3.34 -18.57
C SER A 171 -0.30 -4.02 -17.93
N VAL A 172 -1.10 -4.79 -18.69
CA VAL A 172 -2.32 -5.43 -18.15
C VAL A 172 -1.95 -6.49 -17.10
N VAL A 173 -1.04 -7.39 -17.44
CA VAL A 173 -0.55 -8.43 -16.51
C VAL A 173 0.20 -7.80 -15.34
N ALA A 174 0.92 -6.70 -15.59
CA ALA A 174 1.62 -5.97 -14.54
C ALA A 174 0.68 -5.43 -13.47
N VAL A 175 -0.40 -4.75 -13.87
CA VAL A 175 -1.40 -4.22 -12.94
C VAL A 175 -2.07 -5.36 -12.18
N ALA A 176 -2.53 -6.39 -12.87
CA ALA A 176 -3.21 -7.54 -12.24
C ALA A 176 -2.27 -8.27 -11.25
N GLY A 177 -1.05 -8.58 -11.67
CA GLY A 177 -0.07 -9.31 -10.87
C GLY A 177 0.42 -8.51 -9.66
N ALA A 178 0.72 -7.22 -9.82
CA ALA A 178 1.12 -6.37 -8.70
C ALA A 178 -0.03 -6.18 -7.69
N SER A 179 -1.28 -6.09 -8.17
CA SER A 179 -2.46 -5.98 -7.30
C SER A 179 -2.73 -7.29 -6.54
N ALA A 180 -2.48 -8.44 -7.17
CA ALA A 180 -2.56 -9.73 -6.50
C ALA A 180 -1.48 -9.88 -5.41
N VAL A 181 -0.23 -9.47 -5.69
CA VAL A 181 0.85 -9.46 -4.69
C VAL A 181 0.52 -8.49 -3.55
N PHE A 182 0.01 -7.29 -3.87
CA PHE A 182 -0.46 -6.31 -2.89
C PHE A 182 -1.54 -6.88 -1.98
N ALA A 183 -2.58 -7.53 -2.54
CA ALA A 183 -3.60 -8.18 -1.73
C ALA A 183 -3.03 -9.34 -0.90
N ALA A 184 -2.13 -10.16 -1.45
CA ALA A 184 -1.56 -11.30 -0.74
C ALA A 184 -0.78 -10.89 0.54
N VAL A 185 -0.03 -9.78 0.50
CA VAL A 185 0.69 -9.31 1.69
C VAL A 185 -0.24 -8.74 2.77
N HIS A 186 -1.49 -8.42 2.44
CA HIS A 186 -2.49 -7.94 3.40
C HIS A 186 -3.16 -9.07 4.19
N VAL A 187 -2.91 -10.34 3.87
CA VAL A 187 -3.52 -11.49 4.57
C VAL A 187 -3.30 -11.42 6.08
N THR A 188 -2.15 -10.94 6.55
CA THR A 188 -1.85 -10.83 7.99
C THR A 188 -2.46 -9.60 8.65
N SER A 189 -2.99 -8.66 7.89
CA SER A 189 -3.60 -7.42 8.39
C SER A 189 -5.09 -7.58 8.73
N TYR A 190 -5.67 -8.72 8.38
CA TYR A 190 -7.10 -8.99 8.51
C TYR A 190 -7.37 -10.40 9.07
N SER A 191 -8.44 -10.53 9.85
CA SER A 191 -8.90 -11.82 10.41
C SER A 191 -10.41 -12.00 10.27
N GLY A 192 -10.90 -13.22 10.49
CA GLY A 192 -12.33 -13.54 10.48
C GLY A 192 -12.90 -13.99 9.13
N GLN A 193 -14.21 -14.23 9.10
CA GLN A 193 -14.90 -14.88 7.97
C GLN A 193 -14.94 -14.02 6.70
N GLY A 194 -14.87 -12.69 6.83
CA GLY A 194 -14.84 -11.74 5.73
C GLY A 194 -13.50 -11.63 4.99
N LEU A 195 -12.47 -12.40 5.39
CA LEU A 195 -11.09 -12.26 4.89
C LEU A 195 -11.02 -12.25 3.35
N LEU A 196 -11.64 -13.23 2.69
CA LEU A 196 -11.58 -13.33 1.22
C LEU A 196 -12.26 -12.13 0.53
N ALA A 197 -13.38 -11.65 1.06
CA ALA A 197 -14.08 -10.50 0.52
C ALA A 197 -13.27 -9.21 0.69
N THR A 198 -12.63 -9.03 1.84
CA THR A 198 -11.71 -7.91 2.09
C THR A 198 -10.49 -7.97 1.18
N LEU A 199 -9.85 -9.13 1.02
CA LEU A 199 -8.70 -9.29 0.11
C LEU A 199 -9.08 -9.07 -1.36
N ALA A 200 -10.28 -9.50 -1.77
CA ALA A 200 -10.81 -9.18 -3.09
C ALA A 200 -11.01 -7.66 -3.25
N THR A 201 -11.52 -6.98 -2.23
CA THR A 201 -11.65 -5.51 -2.23
C THR A 201 -10.28 -4.84 -2.36
N VAL A 202 -9.29 -5.26 -1.57
CA VAL A 202 -7.91 -4.77 -1.64
C VAL A 202 -7.29 -5.00 -3.02
N LEU A 203 -7.55 -6.15 -3.65
CA LEU A 203 -7.10 -6.45 -5.01
C LEU A 203 -7.68 -5.45 -6.03
N VAL A 204 -8.98 -5.16 -5.97
CA VAL A 204 -9.61 -4.23 -6.93
C VAL A 204 -9.13 -2.80 -6.71
N LEU A 205 -9.05 -2.34 -5.46
CA LEU A 205 -8.49 -1.02 -5.12
C LEU A 205 -7.03 -0.92 -5.55
N GLY A 206 -6.25 -1.99 -5.34
CA GLY A 206 -4.88 -2.09 -5.80
C GLY A 206 -4.75 -1.99 -7.33
N GLY A 207 -5.72 -2.56 -8.05
CA GLY A 207 -5.83 -2.43 -9.51
C GLY A 207 -6.04 -0.98 -9.95
N VAL A 208 -6.91 -0.23 -9.26
CA VAL A 208 -7.13 1.20 -9.54
C VAL A 208 -5.83 1.99 -9.36
N LEU A 209 -5.11 1.78 -8.26
CA LEU A 209 -3.80 2.41 -8.03
C LEU A 209 -2.79 2.04 -9.13
N GLY A 210 -2.76 0.77 -9.56
CA GLY A 210 -1.91 0.32 -10.66
C GLY A 210 -2.23 1.01 -11.99
N VAL A 211 -3.52 1.20 -12.31
CA VAL A 211 -3.97 1.95 -13.50
C VAL A 211 -3.58 3.41 -13.40
N ILE A 212 -3.78 4.05 -12.23
CA ILE A 212 -3.36 5.44 -12.00
C ILE A 212 -1.86 5.58 -12.26
N TYR A 213 -1.04 4.64 -11.79
CA TYR A 213 0.40 4.64 -12.05
C TYR A 213 0.73 4.51 -13.54
N GLU A 214 0.13 3.54 -14.26
CA GLU A 214 0.36 3.36 -15.70
C GLU A 214 0.00 4.63 -16.50
N LYS A 215 -1.09 5.30 -16.13
CA LYS A 215 -1.60 6.45 -16.89
C LYS A 215 -0.88 7.75 -16.55
N SER A 216 -0.54 7.96 -15.27
CA SER A 216 0.19 9.16 -14.83
C SER A 216 1.70 9.07 -15.12
N ARG A 217 2.26 7.85 -15.20
CA ARG A 217 3.71 7.60 -15.28
C ARG A 217 4.48 8.40 -14.23
N ASN A 218 3.93 8.48 -13.01
CA ASN A 218 4.51 9.22 -11.89
C ASN A 218 4.10 8.54 -10.59
N LEU A 219 5.06 8.05 -9.82
CA LEU A 219 4.80 7.35 -8.56
C LEU A 219 4.15 8.26 -7.49
N VAL A 220 4.41 9.57 -7.56
CA VAL A 220 3.86 10.54 -6.60
C VAL A 220 2.34 10.59 -6.67
N VAL A 221 1.75 10.38 -7.86
CA VAL A 221 0.30 10.46 -8.07
C VAL A 221 -0.48 9.36 -7.32
N PRO A 222 -0.21 8.06 -7.55
CA PRO A 222 -0.87 7.00 -6.79
C PRO A 222 -0.49 7.06 -5.30
N ALA A 223 0.71 7.51 -4.93
CA ALA A 223 1.10 7.64 -3.51
C ALA A 223 0.24 8.66 -2.76
N ILE A 224 -0.01 9.83 -3.37
CA ILE A 224 -0.93 10.83 -2.81
C ILE A 224 -2.35 10.28 -2.73
N VAL A 225 -2.85 9.69 -3.83
CA VAL A 225 -4.21 9.14 -3.88
C VAL A 225 -4.41 8.06 -2.81
N HIS A 226 -3.44 7.17 -2.65
CA HIS A 226 -3.44 6.11 -1.64
C HIS A 226 -3.40 6.70 -0.22
N GLY A 227 -2.46 7.60 0.09
CA GLY A 227 -2.37 8.23 1.40
C GLY A 227 -3.63 9.02 1.79
N LEU A 228 -4.24 9.71 0.83
CA LEU A 228 -5.52 10.41 1.04
C LEU A 228 -6.68 9.44 1.26
N PHE A 229 -6.75 8.35 0.50
CA PHE A 229 -7.76 7.31 0.69
C PHE A 229 -7.69 6.72 2.10
N ASN A 230 -6.49 6.35 2.56
CA ASN A 230 -6.27 5.83 3.91
C ASN A 230 -6.58 6.89 4.98
N THR A 231 -6.26 8.16 4.74
CA THR A 231 -6.61 9.26 5.63
C THR A 231 -8.12 9.34 5.87
N VAL A 232 -8.93 9.21 4.81
CA VAL A 232 -10.39 9.18 4.95
C VAL A 232 -10.83 8.00 5.82
N GLN A 233 -10.26 6.81 5.61
CA GLN A 233 -10.59 5.64 6.43
C GLN A 233 -10.25 5.85 7.91
N PHE A 234 -9.05 6.35 8.22
CA PHE A 234 -8.65 6.59 9.61
C PHE A 234 -9.47 7.68 10.30
N VAL A 235 -9.80 8.76 9.58
CA VAL A 235 -10.66 9.82 10.13
C VAL A 235 -12.09 9.30 10.33
N ALA A 236 -12.61 8.47 9.42
CA ALA A 236 -13.93 7.87 9.56
C ALA A 236 -13.99 6.93 10.77
N VAL A 237 -13.00 6.04 10.93
CA VAL A 237 -12.92 5.14 12.08
C VAL A 237 -12.74 5.91 13.38
N TYR A 238 -11.90 6.95 13.42
CA TYR A 238 -11.81 7.84 14.58
C TYR A 238 -13.18 8.41 14.96
N ALA A 239 -13.89 8.99 13.98
CA ALA A 239 -15.16 9.65 14.22
C ALA A 239 -16.24 8.69 14.74
N THR A 240 -16.28 7.45 14.25
CA THR A 240 -17.21 6.43 14.75
C THR A 240 -16.79 5.91 16.13
N SER A 241 -15.51 5.64 16.35
CA SER A 241 -15.00 5.18 17.66
C SER A 241 -15.17 6.19 18.78
N THR A 242 -15.19 7.49 18.50
CA THR A 242 -15.44 8.53 19.51
C THR A 242 -16.90 9.00 19.58
N GLY A 243 -17.80 8.41 18.79
CA GLY A 243 -19.21 8.82 18.72
C GLY A 243 -19.45 10.22 18.12
N LEU A 244 -18.48 10.79 17.40
CA LEU A 244 -18.65 12.05 16.66
C LEU A 244 -19.64 11.89 15.49
N VAL A 245 -19.70 10.67 14.94
CA VAL A 245 -20.72 10.25 13.99
C VAL A 245 -21.30 8.95 14.53
N SER A 246 -22.62 8.89 14.71
CA SER A 246 -23.31 7.64 14.98
C SER A 246 -23.14 6.72 13.76
N GLY A 247 -22.62 5.50 13.99
CA GLY A 247 -22.27 4.55 12.93
C GLY A 247 -23.39 4.36 11.89
N PHE A 248 -22.98 4.19 10.63
CA PHE A 248 -23.87 3.82 9.53
C PHE A 248 -24.52 2.46 9.77
#